data_AF-A0A1H9FY94-F1
#
_entry.id   AF-A0A1H9FY94-F1
#
_cell.length_a   1.000
_cell.length_b   1.000
_cell.length_c   1.000
_cell.angle_alpha   90.00
_cell.angle_beta   90.00
_cell.angle_gamma   90.00
#
_symmetry.space_group_name_H-M   'P 1'
#
loop_
_entity.id
_entity.type
_entity.pdbx_description
1 polymer ?
#
loop_
_entity_poly.entity_id
_entity_poly.type
_entity_poly.pdbx_seq_one_letter_code
_entity_poly.pdbx_strand_id
1 'polypeptide(L)'
;MVNWKTKFQLPHLSDWNLLLQRQGVEVTSPNIPAWYVDTSQYHYCLFLGVALGVSPFLLLYNLILQQRPDGVSKSTIKKGTITMAKNAHLTYDDRLTIQSSIADHLSFKAIGLIFGKDPSTIAKEVKGHIKIEVKGSFNPCLHQKTCTHKKDVCKPCIKKFSQNCRTCTEACYEICPDFEEKHCLALLKPPYVCNGCTERHGCKLQRHLYDAKYAQKEYEAVRSESRQGFAISQEELKRIDAIIAPLVKQGQSIHHICIENADDIMLDEKTIYNYIDAGLLSVGNIDLPRKVRYRIHKKKKPVRVDKQCHVGRTYDDFQEFIAVNDTIRMYI
;
A
#
# COMPACT_ATOMS: atom_id res chain seq x y z
N MET A 1 -43.35 10.49 33.13
CA MET A 1 -42.53 9.70 34.08
C MET A 1 -42.98 8.25 33.97
N VAL A 2 -42.21 7.40 33.29
CA VAL A 2 -42.50 5.96 33.16
C VAL A 2 -41.27 5.21 33.65
N ASN A 3 -41.49 4.39 34.68
CA ASN A 3 -40.50 3.69 35.48
C ASN A 3 -40.15 2.36 34.80
N TRP A 4 -38.97 2.27 34.18
CA TRP A 4 -38.47 1.02 33.58
C TRP A 4 -37.51 0.32 34.56
N LYS A 5 -38.08 -0.39 35.53
CA LYS A 5 -37.37 -1.44 36.29
C LYS A 5 -37.98 -2.79 35.93
N THR A 6 -37.46 -3.41 34.87
CA THR A 6 -37.64 -4.83 34.60
C THR A 6 -36.26 -5.46 34.41
N LYS A 7 -35.95 -6.41 35.31
CA LYS A 7 -34.74 -7.25 35.31
C LYS A 7 -34.63 -7.99 33.97
N PHE A 8 -33.59 -7.70 33.19
CA PHE A 8 -33.02 -8.68 32.28
C PHE A 8 -31.89 -9.39 33.02
N GLN A 9 -32.14 -10.61 33.50
CA GLN A 9 -31.08 -11.52 33.93
C GLN A 9 -30.49 -12.16 32.67
N LEU A 10 -29.21 -11.87 32.40
CA LEU A 10 -28.44 -12.54 31.35
C LEU A 10 -28.09 -13.97 31.81
N PRO A 11 -28.02 -14.96 30.90
CA PRO A 11 -27.65 -16.32 31.26
C PRO A 11 -26.17 -16.42 31.65
N HIS A 12 -25.88 -17.38 32.52
CA HIS A 12 -24.53 -17.65 33.03
C HIS A 12 -23.67 -18.30 31.93
N LEU A 13 -22.35 -18.07 31.96
CA LEU A 13 -21.36 -18.54 30.97
C LEU A 13 -21.39 -20.07 30.70
N SER A 14 -21.96 -20.86 31.60
CA SER A 14 -22.16 -22.30 31.44
C SER A 14 -23.18 -22.68 30.36
N ASP A 15 -24.13 -21.80 30.05
CA ASP A 15 -25.26 -22.10 29.16
C ASP A 15 -24.88 -21.99 27.67
N TRP A 16 -23.84 -21.21 27.34
CA TRP A 16 -23.33 -21.05 25.98
C TRP A 16 -22.58 -22.29 25.47
N ASN A 17 -21.88 -23.00 26.35
CA ASN A 17 -21.13 -24.22 25.98
C ASN A 17 -22.07 -25.39 25.61
N LEU A 18 -23.26 -25.44 26.21
CA LEU A 18 -24.29 -26.46 25.92
C LEU A 18 -24.99 -26.23 24.56
N LEU A 19 -25.08 -24.98 24.11
CA LEU A 19 -25.64 -24.60 22.81
C LEU A 19 -24.68 -24.93 21.65
N LEU A 20 -23.37 -24.79 21.87
CA LEU A 20 -22.33 -25.09 20.88
C LEU A 20 -22.11 -26.60 20.71
N GLN A 21 -22.24 -27.41 21.77
CA GLN A 21 -22.17 -28.88 21.67
C GLN A 21 -23.31 -29.50 20.87
N ARG A 22 -24.51 -28.89 20.88
CA ARG A 22 -25.66 -29.37 20.08
C ARG A 22 -25.51 -29.17 18.57
N GLN A 23 -24.55 -28.36 18.13
CA GLN A 23 -24.27 -28.12 16.70
C GLN A 23 -23.09 -28.95 16.16
N GLY A 24 -22.55 -29.89 16.94
CA GLY A 24 -21.51 -30.81 16.47
C GLY A 24 -20.17 -30.15 16.14
N VAL A 25 -19.90 -28.95 16.66
CA VAL A 25 -18.63 -28.24 16.45
C VAL A 25 -17.67 -28.61 17.59
N GLU A 26 -16.69 -29.46 17.31
CA GLU A 26 -15.55 -29.69 18.20
C GLU A 26 -14.69 -28.43 18.28
N VAL A 27 -14.61 -27.82 19.46
CA VAL A 27 -13.73 -26.67 19.71
C VAL A 27 -12.30 -27.18 19.94
N THR A 28 -11.55 -27.35 18.86
CA THR A 28 -10.09 -27.28 18.94
C THR A 28 -9.70 -25.80 18.91
N SER A 29 -8.97 -25.37 19.96
CA SER A 29 -8.52 -24.01 20.21
C SER A 29 -8.04 -23.29 18.93
N PRO A 30 -8.63 -22.14 18.56
CA PRO A 30 -7.96 -21.20 17.69
C PRO A 30 -7.15 -20.24 18.56
N ASN A 31 -5.86 -20.12 18.24
CA ASN A 31 -5.01 -19.00 18.66
C ASN A 31 -5.69 -17.67 18.29
N ILE A 32 -6.38 -17.07 19.25
CA ILE A 32 -6.89 -15.70 19.16
C ILE A 32 -5.71 -14.78 19.49
N PRO A 33 -5.28 -13.86 18.61
CA PRO A 33 -4.20 -12.93 18.92
C PRO A 33 -4.58 -12.03 20.11
N ALA A 34 -3.63 -11.78 21.00
CA ALA A 34 -3.83 -11.12 22.31
C ALA A 34 -4.39 -9.68 22.28
N TRP A 35 -4.65 -9.11 21.10
CA TRP A 35 -5.31 -7.81 20.92
C TRP A 35 -6.79 -7.91 20.52
N TYR A 36 -7.37 -9.12 20.53
CA TYR A 36 -8.79 -9.33 20.29
C TYR A 36 -9.62 -8.62 21.38
N VAL A 37 -10.38 -7.62 20.95
CA VAL A 37 -11.19 -6.78 21.83
C VAL A 37 -12.39 -7.59 22.31
N ASP A 38 -12.43 -7.91 23.59
CA ASP A 38 -13.65 -8.41 24.22
C ASP A 38 -14.74 -7.34 24.06
N THR A 39 -15.93 -7.76 23.62
CA THR A 39 -17.16 -6.97 23.53
C THR A 39 -17.38 -6.05 24.73
N SER A 40 -16.96 -6.48 25.93
CA SER A 40 -16.98 -5.69 27.16
C SER A 40 -16.20 -4.36 27.06
N GLN A 41 -14.99 -4.35 26.48
CA GLN A 41 -14.16 -3.13 26.36
C GLN A 41 -14.73 -2.13 25.35
N TYR A 42 -15.36 -2.63 24.29
CA TYR A 42 -16.04 -1.79 23.29
C TYR A 42 -17.26 -1.10 23.91
N HIS A 43 -18.07 -1.84 24.67
CA HIS A 43 -19.21 -1.28 25.40
C HIS A 43 -18.77 -0.27 26.47
N TYR A 44 -17.67 -0.53 27.17
CA TYR A 44 -17.11 0.40 28.15
C TYR A 44 -16.64 1.72 27.52
N CYS A 45 -15.95 1.65 26.36
CA CYS A 45 -15.53 2.85 25.63
C CYS A 45 -16.73 3.62 25.03
N LEU A 46 -17.80 2.92 24.62
CA LEU A 46 -19.06 3.54 24.21
C LEU A 46 -19.73 4.29 25.36
N PHE A 47 -19.86 3.66 26.53
CA PHE A 47 -20.46 4.28 27.70
C PHE A 47 -19.66 5.48 28.21
N LEU A 48 -18.34 5.36 28.31
CA LEU A 48 -17.46 6.47 28.71
C LEU A 48 -17.43 7.59 27.68
N GLY A 49 -17.45 7.26 26.39
CA GLY A 49 -17.47 8.27 25.34
C GLY A 49 -18.73 9.12 25.38
N VAL A 50 -19.90 8.48 25.60
CA VAL A 50 -21.17 9.18 25.80
C VAL A 50 -21.16 10.02 27.07
N ALA A 51 -20.60 9.51 28.18
CA ALA A 51 -20.56 10.21 29.46
C ALA A 51 -19.60 11.43 29.47
N LEU A 52 -18.49 11.34 28.73
CA LEU A 52 -17.46 12.38 28.69
C LEU A 52 -17.55 13.30 27.47
N GLY A 53 -18.50 13.04 26.56
CA GLY A 53 -18.61 13.79 25.30
C GLY A 53 -17.42 13.59 24.35
N VAL A 54 -16.72 12.47 24.46
CA VAL A 54 -15.53 12.13 23.66
C VAL A 54 -15.87 10.95 22.75
N SER A 55 -15.34 10.92 21.52
CA SER A 55 -15.60 9.81 20.60
C SER A 55 -15.19 8.47 21.24
N PRO A 56 -16.12 7.49 21.32
CA PRO A 56 -15.81 6.13 21.80
C PRO A 56 -14.67 5.47 21.04
N PHE A 57 -14.51 5.82 19.76
CA PHE A 57 -13.45 5.31 18.90
C PHE A 57 -12.08 5.85 19.31
N LEU A 58 -12.01 7.12 19.72
CA LEU A 58 -10.80 7.74 20.28
C LEU A 58 -10.42 7.12 21.63
N LEU A 59 -11.40 6.81 22.47
CA LEU A 59 -11.15 6.11 23.74
C LEU A 59 -10.63 4.69 23.50
N LEU A 60 -11.27 3.95 22.60
CA LEU A 60 -10.85 2.60 22.24
C LEU A 60 -9.47 2.60 21.57
N TYR A 61 -9.20 3.52 20.64
CA TYR A 61 -7.91 3.67 19.99
C TYR A 61 -6.80 3.97 20.99
N ASN A 62 -7.05 4.87 21.96
CA ASN A 62 -6.08 5.15 23.03
C ASN A 62 -5.82 3.95 23.95
N LEU A 63 -6.84 3.11 24.17
CA LEU A 63 -6.73 1.88 24.97
C LEU A 63 -5.93 0.81 24.21
N ILE A 64 -6.17 0.66 22.91
CA ILE A 64 -5.41 -0.22 22.01
C ILE A 64 -3.94 0.22 21.92
N LEU A 65 -3.68 1.53 21.84
CA LEU A 65 -2.31 2.07 21.86
C LEU A 65 -1.59 1.82 23.18
N GLN A 66 -2.29 1.70 24.31
CA GLN A 66 -1.69 1.36 25.61
C GLN A 66 -1.29 -0.12 25.73
N GLN A 67 -1.84 -0.99 24.89
CA GLN A 67 -1.67 -2.43 24.98
C GLN A 67 -0.69 -3.00 23.94
N ARG A 68 -0.11 -2.18 23.05
CA ARG A 68 0.92 -2.66 22.12
C ARG A 68 2.24 -2.95 22.87
N PRO A 69 2.85 -4.13 22.67
CA PRO A 69 4.15 -4.49 23.26
C PRO A 69 5.32 -3.72 22.65
N ASP A 70 5.12 -3.12 21.47
CA ASP A 70 6.10 -2.23 20.84
C ASP A 70 6.03 -0.87 21.55
N GLY A 71 6.95 -0.65 22.48
CA GLY A 71 7.05 0.54 23.31
C GLY A 71 7.27 1.85 22.53
N VAL A 72 6.23 2.32 21.83
CA VAL A 72 6.11 3.72 21.45
C VAL A 72 5.76 4.46 22.73
N SER A 73 6.78 5.04 23.36
CA SER A 73 6.59 5.89 24.54
C SER A 73 5.57 6.97 24.18
N LYS A 74 4.39 6.95 24.83
CA LYS A 74 3.55 8.14 24.92
C LYS A 74 4.48 9.28 25.32
N SER A 75 4.48 10.37 24.55
CA SER A 75 5.05 11.62 25.03
C SER A 75 4.40 11.89 26.38
N THR A 76 5.20 11.77 27.44
CA THR A 76 4.71 12.00 28.79
C THR A 76 4.29 13.47 28.81
N ILE A 77 3.00 13.74 28.99
CA ILE A 77 2.51 15.10 29.24
C ILE A 77 3.00 15.48 30.64
N LYS A 78 4.28 15.82 30.76
CA LYS A 78 4.80 16.63 31.85
C LYS A 78 4.43 18.07 31.51
N LYS A 79 3.86 18.80 32.46
CA LYS A 79 3.73 20.26 32.36
C LYS A 79 5.13 20.83 32.05
N GLY A 80 5.36 21.22 30.79
CA GLY A 80 6.65 21.72 30.33
C GLY A 80 6.97 21.27 28.90
N THR A 81 6.70 22.15 27.95
CA THR A 81 7.28 22.21 26.59
C THR A 81 7.21 20.93 25.74
N ILE A 82 6.24 20.88 24.81
CA ILE A 82 6.23 19.89 23.73
C ILE A 82 7.48 20.14 22.87
N THR A 83 8.49 19.29 22.98
CA THR A 83 9.64 19.31 22.08
C THR A 83 9.20 18.82 20.70
N MET A 84 8.97 19.76 19.80
CA MET A 84 8.58 19.49 18.41
C MET A 84 9.71 18.75 17.71
N ALA A 85 9.43 17.56 17.17
CA ALA A 85 10.41 16.80 16.39
C ALA A 85 10.72 17.55 15.08
N LYS A 86 11.84 18.27 15.05
CA LYS A 86 12.31 19.02 13.88
C LYS A 86 12.79 18.03 12.81
N ASN A 87 12.41 18.28 11.55
CA ASN A 87 12.84 17.57 10.35
C ASN A 87 12.52 16.07 10.26
N ALA A 88 11.73 15.52 11.19
CA ALA A 88 11.29 14.14 11.10
C ALA A 88 10.12 14.00 10.10
N HIS A 89 10.26 13.09 9.14
CA HIS A 89 9.21 12.69 8.21
C HIS A 89 7.98 12.17 8.96
N LEU A 90 6.81 12.37 8.38
CA LEU A 90 5.58 11.73 8.86
C LEU A 90 5.66 10.23 8.57
N THR A 91 5.33 9.43 9.57
CA THR A 91 5.17 7.98 9.46
C THR A 91 3.80 7.64 8.89
N TYR A 92 3.60 6.37 8.51
CA TYR A 92 2.29 5.91 8.07
C TYR A 92 1.22 6.04 9.17
N ASP A 93 1.57 5.74 10.42
CA ASP A 93 0.67 5.86 11.58
C ASP A 93 0.27 7.32 11.84
N ASP A 94 1.20 8.28 11.65
CA ASP A 94 0.87 9.71 11.72
C ASP A 94 -0.19 10.09 10.68
N ARG A 95 -0.01 9.62 9.44
CA ARG A 95 -0.97 9.86 8.34
C ARG A 95 -2.33 9.24 8.62
N LEU A 96 -2.36 8.02 9.18
CA LEU A 96 -3.60 7.36 9.57
C LEU A 96 -4.34 8.16 10.64
N THR A 97 -3.60 8.70 11.61
CA THR A 97 -4.13 9.56 12.68
C THR A 97 -4.67 10.88 12.13
N ILE A 98 -3.98 11.51 11.17
CA ILE A 98 -4.48 12.70 10.47
C ILE A 98 -5.80 12.37 9.77
N GLN A 99 -5.86 11.25 9.03
CA GLN A 99 -7.07 10.84 8.30
C GLN A 99 -8.28 10.65 9.23
N SER A 100 -8.11 9.92 10.34
CA SER A 100 -9.20 9.71 11.31
C SER A 100 -9.60 11.00 12.01
N SER A 101 -8.63 11.81 12.44
CA SER A 101 -8.89 13.08 13.13
C SER A 101 -9.64 14.10 12.26
N ILE A 102 -9.36 14.14 10.96
CA ILE A 102 -10.11 14.99 10.02
C ILE A 102 -11.54 14.48 9.86
N ALA A 103 -11.75 13.16 9.82
CA ALA A 103 -13.09 12.57 9.78
C ALA A 103 -13.89 12.91 11.05
N ASP A 104 -13.21 12.99 12.21
CA ASP A 104 -13.76 13.39 13.51
C ASP A 104 -13.87 14.91 13.69
N HIS A 105 -13.68 15.70 12.62
CA HIS A 105 -13.78 17.18 12.62
C HIS A 105 -12.80 17.92 13.54
N LEU A 106 -11.65 17.31 13.88
CA LEU A 106 -10.62 18.00 14.65
C LEU A 106 -9.93 19.08 13.81
N SER A 107 -9.64 20.22 14.44
CA SER A 107 -8.85 21.29 13.81
C SER A 107 -7.39 20.88 13.67
N PHE A 108 -6.67 21.42 12.67
CA PHE A 108 -5.22 21.16 12.53
C PHE A 108 -4.41 21.53 13.78
N LYS A 109 -4.89 22.49 14.58
CA LYS A 109 -4.29 22.83 15.87
C LYS A 109 -4.42 21.68 16.88
N ALA A 110 -5.62 21.10 17.01
CA ALA A 110 -5.85 19.97 17.89
C ALA A 110 -5.07 18.73 17.42
N ILE A 111 -5.09 18.48 16.11
CA ILE A 111 -4.33 17.40 15.46
C ILE A 111 -2.83 17.56 15.78
N GLY A 112 -2.25 18.75 15.59
CA GLY A 112 -0.83 19.00 15.89
C GLY A 112 -0.43 18.80 17.35
N LEU A 113 -1.33 19.08 18.29
CA LEU A 113 -1.11 18.85 19.72
C LEU A 113 -1.04 17.35 20.07
N ILE A 114 -1.72 16.48 19.31
CA ILE A 114 -1.76 15.03 19.59
C ILE A 114 -0.38 14.37 19.36
N PHE A 115 0.37 14.77 18.32
CA PHE A 115 1.64 14.13 17.93
C PHE A 115 2.84 15.07 17.92
N GLY A 116 2.69 16.29 18.43
CA GLY A 116 3.78 17.25 18.56
C GLY A 116 4.32 17.74 17.21
N LYS A 117 3.42 18.06 16.27
CA LYS A 117 3.75 18.67 14.98
C LYS A 117 3.01 19.97 14.77
N ASP A 118 3.60 20.83 13.96
CA ASP A 118 3.05 22.16 13.72
C ASP A 118 1.77 22.04 12.86
N PRO A 119 0.72 22.83 13.14
CA PRO A 119 -0.51 22.83 12.33
C PRO A 119 -0.27 23.10 10.85
N SER A 120 0.77 23.87 10.51
CA SER A 120 1.16 24.11 9.11
C SER A 120 1.76 22.87 8.44
N THR A 121 2.45 22.00 9.18
CA THR A 121 2.93 20.71 8.66
C THR A 121 1.76 19.84 8.24
N ILE A 122 0.71 19.78 9.07
CA ILE A 122 -0.51 19.02 8.79
C ILE A 122 -1.24 19.63 7.60
N ALA A 123 -1.38 20.96 7.56
CA ALA A 123 -2.01 21.63 6.44
C ALA A 123 -1.27 21.38 5.11
N LYS A 124 0.07 21.39 5.12
CA LYS A 124 0.89 21.08 3.94
C LYS A 124 0.73 19.63 3.50
N GLU A 125 0.79 18.69 4.44
CA GLU A 125 0.57 17.26 4.18
C GLU A 125 -0.81 17.01 3.55
N VAL A 126 -1.87 17.55 4.13
CA VAL A 126 -3.24 17.36 3.64
C VAL A 126 -3.42 17.98 2.26
N LYS A 127 -2.91 19.20 2.03
CA LYS A 127 -2.98 19.87 0.71
C LYS A 127 -2.15 19.17 -0.36
N GLY A 128 -0.98 18.64 0.01
CA GLY A 128 -0.06 17.99 -0.91
C GLY A 128 -0.56 16.65 -1.42
N HIS A 129 -1.41 15.96 -0.65
CA HIS A 129 -1.86 14.60 -0.91
C HIS A 129 -3.40 14.49 -0.99
N ILE A 130 -4.05 15.44 -1.66
CA ILE A 130 -5.50 15.38 -1.92
C ILE A 130 -5.77 14.38 -3.04
N LYS A 131 -6.53 13.34 -2.72
CA LYS A 131 -7.08 12.39 -3.68
C LYS A 131 -8.43 12.89 -4.21
N ILE A 132 -8.53 13.11 -5.51
CA ILE A 132 -9.78 13.52 -6.16
C ILE A 132 -10.60 12.28 -6.52
N GLU A 133 -11.86 12.23 -6.10
CA GLU A 133 -12.80 11.16 -6.44
C GLU A 133 -14.10 11.71 -7.04
N VAL A 134 -14.49 11.17 -8.19
CA VAL A 134 -15.73 11.51 -8.89
C VAL A 134 -16.68 10.31 -8.83
N LYS A 135 -17.93 10.53 -8.40
CA LYS A 135 -18.96 9.50 -8.38
C LYS A 135 -19.72 9.46 -9.72
N GLY A 136 -20.36 8.33 -10.04
CA GLY A 136 -21.25 8.25 -11.21
C GLY A 136 -22.45 9.21 -11.16
N SER A 137 -22.85 9.67 -9.97
CA SER A 137 -23.87 10.72 -9.80
C SER A 137 -23.31 12.15 -9.85
N PHE A 138 -22.08 12.31 -10.35
CA PHE A 138 -21.42 13.60 -10.47
C PHE A 138 -22.22 14.54 -11.34
N ASN A 139 -22.45 15.73 -10.82
CA ASN A 139 -23.06 16.82 -11.53
C ASN A 139 -22.56 18.11 -10.85
N PRO A 140 -21.75 18.93 -11.55
CA PRO A 140 -21.22 20.16 -10.99
C PRO A 140 -22.15 21.36 -11.19
N CYS A 141 -23.36 21.23 -11.75
CA CYS A 141 -24.20 22.39 -12.06
C CYS A 141 -24.75 23.12 -10.81
N LEU A 142 -24.70 24.44 -10.78
CA LEU A 142 -25.27 25.26 -9.71
C LEU A 142 -26.78 25.07 -9.58
N HIS A 143 -27.46 24.93 -10.71
CA HIS A 143 -28.92 24.80 -10.79
C HIS A 143 -29.43 23.36 -10.59
N GLN A 144 -28.61 22.41 -10.12
CA GLN A 144 -28.97 21.00 -9.94
C GLN A 144 -30.36 20.75 -9.31
N LYS A 145 -30.75 21.55 -8.30
CA LYS A 145 -32.03 21.38 -7.60
C LYS A 145 -33.18 22.10 -8.30
N THR A 146 -32.90 23.20 -9.00
CA THR A 146 -33.89 24.13 -9.57
C THR A 146 -34.02 24.05 -11.10
N CYS A 147 -33.17 23.26 -11.76
CA CYS A 147 -33.14 23.11 -13.22
C CYS A 147 -34.50 22.65 -13.78
N THR A 148 -34.98 23.38 -14.78
CA THR A 148 -36.28 23.19 -15.44
C THR A 148 -36.20 22.50 -16.80
N HIS A 149 -34.99 22.27 -17.34
CA HIS A 149 -34.77 21.58 -18.62
C HIS A 149 -35.36 20.16 -18.64
N LYS A 150 -36.01 19.82 -19.74
CA LYS A 150 -36.70 18.55 -20.01
C LYS A 150 -36.47 18.10 -21.45
N LYS A 151 -35.57 17.14 -21.64
CA LYS A 151 -35.27 16.50 -22.95
C LYS A 151 -34.81 17.47 -24.05
N ASP A 152 -34.42 18.69 -23.70
CA ASP A 152 -34.06 19.76 -24.62
C ASP A 152 -32.55 20.06 -24.66
N VAL A 153 -31.81 19.71 -23.61
CA VAL A 153 -30.34 19.90 -23.56
C VAL A 153 -29.59 18.94 -24.47
N CYS A 154 -29.93 17.65 -24.45
CA CYS A 154 -29.32 16.65 -25.31
C CYS A 154 -30.20 16.44 -26.55
N LYS A 155 -29.68 16.77 -27.74
CA LYS A 155 -30.40 16.63 -29.01
C LYS A 155 -29.61 15.72 -29.97
N PRO A 156 -30.10 14.50 -30.30
CA PRO A 156 -31.31 13.86 -29.76
C PRO A 156 -31.10 13.33 -28.33
N CYS A 157 -32.17 13.35 -27.52
CA CYS A 157 -32.12 12.83 -26.15
C CYS A 157 -32.11 11.30 -26.16
N ILE A 158 -31.06 10.69 -25.63
CA ILE A 158 -30.86 9.22 -25.63
C ILE A 158 -31.83 8.50 -24.66
N LYS A 159 -32.30 9.19 -23.61
CA LYS A 159 -33.14 8.59 -22.56
C LYS A 159 -34.63 8.67 -22.90
N LYS A 160 -35.26 7.51 -23.11
CA LYS A 160 -36.71 7.39 -23.37
C LYS A 160 -37.58 7.97 -22.23
N PHE A 161 -37.21 7.70 -20.97
CA PHE A 161 -38.05 7.95 -19.79
C PHE A 161 -37.59 9.11 -18.88
N SER A 162 -36.42 9.71 -19.09
CA SER A 162 -36.00 10.84 -18.27
C SER A 162 -36.85 12.06 -18.59
N GLN A 163 -37.64 12.55 -17.63
CA GLN A 163 -38.46 13.74 -17.81
C GLN A 163 -37.68 15.03 -17.52
N ASN A 164 -36.69 15.00 -16.63
CA ASN A 164 -35.91 16.18 -16.24
C ASN A 164 -34.41 15.94 -16.44
N CYS A 165 -33.71 16.91 -17.05
CA CYS A 165 -32.27 16.81 -17.28
C CYS A 165 -31.47 16.70 -15.96
N ARG A 166 -31.96 17.26 -14.85
CA ARG A 166 -31.31 17.21 -13.53
C ARG A 166 -31.13 15.81 -12.92
N THR A 167 -31.96 14.85 -13.35
CA THR A 167 -31.92 13.44 -12.91
C THR A 167 -31.33 12.53 -13.98
N CYS A 168 -30.89 13.09 -15.10
CA CYS A 168 -30.24 12.33 -16.15
C CYS A 168 -28.89 11.78 -15.65
N THR A 169 -28.52 10.60 -16.13
CA THR A 169 -27.19 10.02 -15.90
C THR A 169 -26.15 10.57 -16.85
N GLU A 170 -26.59 11.15 -17.98
CA GLU A 170 -25.68 11.76 -18.95
C GLU A 170 -25.20 13.12 -18.44
N ALA A 171 -23.97 13.49 -18.81
CA ALA A 171 -23.31 14.74 -18.44
C ALA A 171 -23.94 15.95 -19.14
N CYS A 172 -25.19 16.30 -18.78
CA CYS A 172 -25.91 17.42 -19.40
C CYS A 172 -25.18 18.75 -19.22
N TYR A 173 -24.33 18.88 -18.20
CA TYR A 173 -23.52 20.05 -17.93
C TYR A 173 -22.46 20.33 -19.01
N GLU A 174 -22.12 19.36 -19.87
CA GLU A 174 -21.15 19.57 -20.97
C GLU A 174 -21.76 20.31 -22.17
N ILE A 175 -23.09 20.30 -22.30
CA ILE A 175 -23.81 20.76 -23.51
C ILE A 175 -24.86 21.82 -23.15
N CYS A 176 -25.24 21.93 -21.88
CA CYS A 176 -26.28 22.86 -21.44
C CYS A 176 -25.83 24.32 -21.59
N PRO A 177 -26.59 25.17 -22.30
CA PRO A 177 -26.25 26.59 -22.45
C PRO A 177 -26.39 27.38 -21.14
N ASP A 178 -27.29 26.94 -20.25
CA ASP A 178 -27.54 27.55 -18.94
C ASP A 178 -26.67 26.93 -17.83
N PHE A 179 -25.58 26.26 -18.19
CA PHE A 179 -24.69 25.64 -17.22
C PHE A 179 -23.85 26.68 -16.50
N GLU A 180 -23.96 26.70 -15.17
CA GLU A 180 -23.05 27.39 -14.26
C GLU A 180 -22.42 26.38 -13.30
N GLU A 181 -21.10 26.45 -13.09
CA GLU A 181 -20.39 25.51 -12.22
C GLU A 181 -20.57 25.85 -10.74
N LYS A 182 -20.88 24.82 -9.93
CA LYS A 182 -20.99 24.89 -8.48
C LYS A 182 -19.67 24.50 -7.83
N HIS A 183 -19.03 25.48 -7.20
CA HIS A 183 -17.86 25.22 -6.36
C HIS A 183 -18.24 24.96 -4.90
N CYS A 184 -17.51 24.06 -4.25
CA CYS A 184 -17.70 23.78 -2.83
C CYS A 184 -16.90 24.78 -1.97
N LEU A 185 -17.59 25.75 -1.35
CA LEU A 185 -16.95 26.75 -0.50
C LEU A 185 -16.26 26.17 0.74
N ALA A 186 -16.65 24.97 1.19
CA ALA A 186 -16.03 24.28 2.32
C ALA A 186 -14.57 23.90 2.05
N LEU A 187 -14.20 23.68 0.78
CA LEU A 187 -12.83 23.34 0.39
C LEU A 187 -11.87 24.53 0.46
N LEU A 188 -12.38 25.76 0.52
CA LEU A 188 -11.56 26.96 0.68
C LEU A 188 -11.03 27.12 2.11
N LYS A 189 -11.59 26.38 3.07
CA LYS A 189 -11.25 26.44 4.49
C LYS A 189 -10.65 25.11 4.96
N PRO A 190 -9.80 25.10 6.00
CA PRO A 190 -9.38 23.87 6.66
C PRO A 190 -10.58 22.99 7.02
N PRO A 191 -10.55 21.67 6.76
CA PRO A 191 -9.38 20.87 6.41
C PRO A 191 -9.11 20.71 4.90
N TYR A 192 -9.73 21.50 4.02
CA TYR A 192 -9.57 21.44 2.54
C TYR A 192 -10.02 20.13 1.88
N VAL A 193 -10.56 19.20 2.66
CA VAL A 193 -10.99 17.87 2.22
C VAL A 193 -12.37 17.52 2.78
N CYS A 194 -13.04 16.57 2.14
CA CYS A 194 -14.41 16.14 2.41
C CYS A 194 -14.50 15.03 3.47
N ASN A 195 -13.39 14.58 4.07
CA ASN A 195 -13.37 13.41 4.97
C ASN A 195 -14.43 13.46 6.08
N GLY A 196 -14.59 14.62 6.73
CA GLY A 196 -15.62 14.86 7.74
C GLY A 196 -16.92 15.50 7.19
N CYS A 197 -17.11 15.67 5.88
CA CYS A 197 -18.31 16.37 5.40
C CYS A 197 -19.59 15.54 5.66
N THR A 198 -20.56 16.11 6.40
CA THR A 198 -21.83 15.46 6.75
C THR A 198 -22.70 15.19 5.50
N GLU A 199 -22.71 16.13 4.55
CA GLU A 199 -23.44 16.00 3.29
C GLU A 199 -22.70 15.16 2.24
N ARG A 200 -21.53 14.60 2.57
CA ARG A 200 -20.67 13.89 1.61
C ARG A 200 -21.41 12.80 0.88
N HIS A 201 -22.28 12.03 1.51
CA HIS A 201 -22.94 10.88 0.88
C HIS A 201 -23.83 11.30 -0.32
N GLY A 202 -24.60 12.38 -0.17
CA GLY A 202 -25.48 12.94 -1.21
C GLY A 202 -24.82 13.99 -2.11
N CYS A 203 -23.60 14.43 -1.80
CA CYS A 203 -22.89 15.42 -2.59
C CYS A 203 -22.57 14.88 -4.00
N LYS A 204 -22.99 15.66 -5.00
CA LYS A 204 -22.76 15.40 -6.44
C LYS A 204 -21.55 16.13 -7.01
N LEU A 205 -20.80 16.88 -6.19
CA LEU A 205 -19.55 17.50 -6.61
C LEU A 205 -18.39 16.51 -6.52
N GLN A 206 -17.28 16.84 -7.18
CA GLN A 206 -16.02 16.12 -7.02
C GLN A 206 -15.56 16.15 -5.55
N ARG A 207 -15.07 15.02 -5.06
CA ARG A 207 -14.66 14.86 -3.66
C ARG A 207 -13.16 15.01 -3.55
N HIS A 208 -12.74 15.80 -2.59
CA HIS A 208 -11.34 15.94 -2.22
C HIS A 208 -11.16 15.11 -0.96
N LEU A 209 -10.43 14.02 -1.02
CA LEU A 209 -10.25 13.13 0.13
C LEU A 209 -8.78 13.07 0.51
N TYR A 210 -8.51 13.05 1.81
CA TYR A 210 -7.20 12.67 2.33
C TYR A 210 -7.24 11.18 2.68
N ASP A 211 -6.41 10.38 2.01
CA ASP A 211 -6.27 8.94 2.24
C ASP A 211 -4.80 8.68 2.62
N ALA A 212 -4.58 8.19 3.85
CA ALA A 212 -3.26 7.94 4.39
C ALA A 212 -2.45 6.95 3.57
N LYS A 213 -3.11 5.93 2.98
CA LYS A 213 -2.44 4.94 2.13
C LYS A 213 -2.01 5.56 0.81
N TYR A 214 -2.86 6.41 0.25
CA TYR A 214 -2.54 7.18 -0.95
C TYR A 214 -1.36 8.12 -0.71
N ALA A 215 -1.44 8.94 0.35
CA ALA A 215 -0.39 9.89 0.72
C ALA A 215 0.97 9.21 1.00
N GLN A 216 0.95 8.07 1.70
CA GLN A 216 2.17 7.29 1.96
C GLN A 216 2.81 6.79 0.67
N LYS A 217 1.99 6.25 -0.26
CA LYS A 217 2.48 5.73 -1.54
C LYS A 217 3.09 6.84 -2.39
N GLU A 218 2.44 8.00 -2.48
CA GLU A 218 3.00 9.17 -3.19
C GLU A 218 4.31 9.64 -2.54
N TYR A 219 4.34 9.76 -1.22
CA TYR A 219 5.55 10.16 -0.49
C TYR A 219 6.73 9.20 -0.77
N GLU A 220 6.50 7.88 -0.73
CA GLU A 220 7.53 6.89 -1.01
C GLU A 220 8.01 6.94 -2.47
N ALA A 221 7.10 7.16 -3.42
CA ALA A 221 7.43 7.31 -4.82
C ALA A 221 8.33 8.54 -5.04
N VAL A 222 7.94 9.72 -4.53
CA VAL A 222 8.73 10.96 -4.64
C VAL A 222 10.07 10.82 -3.93
N ARG A 223 10.11 10.18 -2.76
CA ARG A 223 11.37 9.93 -2.03
C ARG A 223 12.30 8.99 -2.80
N SER A 224 11.75 8.00 -3.49
CA SER A 224 12.51 7.10 -4.35
C SER A 224 13.05 7.87 -5.56
N GLU A 225 12.18 8.56 -6.30
CA GLU A 225 12.51 9.29 -7.51
C GLU A 225 13.58 10.38 -7.25
N SER A 226 13.42 11.18 -6.21
CA SER A 226 14.41 12.21 -5.84
C SER A 226 15.80 11.67 -5.47
N ARG A 227 15.90 10.36 -5.18
CA ARG A 227 17.15 9.66 -4.84
C ARG A 227 17.63 8.75 -5.96
N GLN A 228 16.92 8.73 -7.09
CA GLN A 228 17.33 8.01 -8.28
C GLN A 228 18.28 8.85 -9.12
N GLY A 229 19.09 8.16 -9.93
CA GLY A 229 20.07 8.78 -10.80
C GLY A 229 21.48 8.80 -10.21
N PHE A 230 22.41 9.22 -11.06
CA PHE A 230 23.82 9.35 -10.73
C PHE A 230 24.14 10.83 -10.53
N ALA A 231 24.81 11.17 -9.43
CA ALA A 231 25.26 12.54 -9.16
C ALA A 231 26.54 12.83 -9.96
N ILE A 232 26.46 12.83 -11.29
CA ILE A 232 27.60 13.06 -12.20
C ILE A 232 27.14 13.84 -13.44
N SER A 233 27.97 14.77 -13.93
CA SER A 233 27.68 15.49 -15.17
C SER A 233 28.07 14.68 -16.41
N GLN A 234 27.53 15.06 -17.57
CA GLN A 234 27.87 14.37 -18.81
C GLN A 234 29.34 14.58 -19.19
N GLU A 235 29.90 15.75 -18.89
CA GLU A 235 31.30 16.09 -19.14
C GLU A 235 32.23 15.25 -18.28
N GLU A 236 31.88 15.10 -16.99
CA GLU A 236 32.64 14.29 -16.05
C GLU A 236 32.58 12.81 -16.42
N LEU A 237 31.40 12.32 -16.82
CA LEU A 237 31.21 10.96 -17.30
C LEU A 237 32.07 10.69 -18.55
N LYS A 238 32.11 11.61 -19.52
CA LYS A 238 32.95 11.50 -20.72
C LYS A 238 34.45 11.48 -20.38
N ARG A 239 34.88 12.32 -19.42
CA ARG A 239 36.27 12.36 -18.94
C ARG A 239 36.68 11.02 -18.34
N ILE A 240 35.82 10.45 -17.49
CA ILE A 240 36.06 9.13 -16.87
C ILE A 240 36.03 8.02 -17.91
N ASP A 241 35.07 8.04 -18.84
CA ASP A 241 34.96 7.06 -19.92
C ASP A 241 36.21 7.06 -20.81
N ALA A 242 36.76 8.24 -21.12
CA ALA A 242 37.99 8.37 -21.90
C ALA A 242 39.21 7.70 -21.24
N ILE A 243 39.23 7.58 -19.91
CA ILE A 243 40.30 6.90 -19.16
C ILE A 243 40.00 5.41 -19.05
N ILE A 244 38.79 5.05 -18.60
CA ILE A 244 38.45 3.67 -18.25
C ILE A 244 38.25 2.79 -19.49
N ALA A 245 37.53 3.29 -20.51
CA ALA A 245 37.17 2.48 -21.67
C ALA A 245 38.37 1.90 -22.44
N PRO A 246 39.46 2.66 -22.76
CA PRO A 246 40.60 2.09 -23.46
C PRO A 246 41.34 1.05 -22.61
N LEU A 247 41.51 1.28 -21.30
CA LEU A 247 42.25 0.37 -20.41
C LEU A 247 41.50 -0.94 -20.17
N VAL A 248 40.17 -0.89 -20.05
CA VAL A 248 39.33 -2.10 -19.97
C VAL A 248 39.41 -2.89 -21.28
N LYS A 249 39.38 -2.22 -22.44
CA LYS A 249 39.54 -2.89 -23.75
C LYS A 249 40.92 -3.51 -23.94
N GLN A 250 41.95 -2.99 -23.28
CA GLN A 250 43.28 -3.61 -23.18
C GLN A 250 43.32 -4.82 -22.22
N GLY A 251 42.22 -5.11 -21.51
CA GLY A 251 42.08 -6.24 -20.61
C GLY A 251 42.46 -5.96 -19.15
N GLN A 252 42.72 -4.70 -18.79
CA GLN A 252 42.99 -4.34 -17.39
C GLN A 252 41.71 -4.43 -16.54
N SER A 253 41.87 -4.89 -15.29
CA SER A 253 40.75 -4.89 -14.33
C SER A 253 40.50 -3.49 -13.76
N ILE A 254 39.24 -3.17 -13.46
CA ILE A 254 38.85 -1.89 -12.84
C ILE A 254 39.66 -1.57 -11.60
N HIS A 255 39.87 -2.54 -10.71
CA HIS A 255 40.71 -2.39 -9.52
C HIS A 255 42.10 -1.81 -9.85
N HIS A 256 42.76 -2.36 -10.86
CA HIS A 256 44.09 -1.93 -11.28
C HIS A 256 44.05 -0.52 -11.88
N ILE A 257 43.08 -0.25 -12.74
CA ILE A 257 42.85 1.07 -13.34
C ILE A 257 42.66 2.13 -12.26
N CYS A 258 41.87 1.83 -11.22
CA CYS A 258 41.60 2.76 -10.11
C CYS A 258 42.83 3.00 -9.23
N ILE A 259 43.73 2.02 -9.09
CA ILE A 259 44.97 2.19 -8.33
C ILE A 259 45.96 3.07 -9.08
N GLU A 260 46.16 2.81 -10.38
CA GLU A 260 47.14 3.54 -11.18
C GLU A 260 46.69 4.96 -11.54
N ASN A 261 45.38 5.16 -11.75
CA ASN A 261 44.79 6.43 -12.20
C ASN A 261 43.88 7.03 -11.12
N ALA A 262 44.18 6.80 -9.84
CA ALA A 262 43.35 7.27 -8.72
C ALA A 262 43.12 8.78 -8.76
N ASP A 263 44.19 9.54 -9.05
CA ASP A 263 44.17 10.99 -9.07
C ASP A 263 43.33 11.57 -10.22
N ASP A 264 43.27 10.88 -11.35
CA ASP A 264 42.47 11.32 -12.49
C ASP A 264 41.01 10.85 -12.37
N ILE A 265 40.76 9.65 -11.85
CA ILE A 265 39.40 9.10 -11.80
C ILE A 265 38.59 9.71 -10.65
N MET A 266 39.21 9.95 -9.48
CA MET A 266 38.55 10.56 -8.30
C MET A 266 37.26 9.85 -7.83
N LEU A 267 37.06 8.59 -8.21
CA LEU A 267 35.90 7.78 -7.86
C LEU A 267 36.34 6.45 -7.27
N ASP A 268 35.49 5.90 -6.41
CA ASP A 268 35.69 4.56 -5.88
C ASP A 268 35.35 3.48 -6.94
N GLU A 269 36.00 2.32 -6.78
CA GLU A 269 35.83 1.17 -7.65
C GLU A 269 34.36 0.71 -7.76
N LYS A 270 33.60 0.79 -6.66
CA LYS A 270 32.18 0.39 -6.65
C LYS A 270 31.32 1.34 -7.47
N THR A 271 31.58 2.65 -7.44
CA THR A 271 30.89 3.62 -8.29
C THR A 271 31.12 3.35 -9.78
N ILE A 272 32.35 3.01 -10.17
CA ILE A 272 32.66 2.62 -11.56
C ILE A 272 31.89 1.37 -11.97
N TYR A 273 31.85 0.34 -11.12
CA TYR A 273 31.05 -0.85 -11.40
C TYR A 273 29.57 -0.51 -11.57
N ASN A 274 29.01 0.37 -10.72
CA ASN A 274 27.62 0.82 -10.86
C ASN A 274 27.38 1.54 -12.19
N TYR A 275 28.33 2.37 -12.65
CA TYR A 275 28.22 3.07 -13.94
C TYR A 275 28.25 2.09 -15.12
N ILE A 276 29.12 1.07 -15.08
CA ILE A 276 29.19 0.02 -16.11
C ILE A 276 27.92 -0.82 -16.10
N ASP A 277 27.43 -1.22 -14.93
CA ASP A 277 26.19 -2.00 -14.78
C ASP A 277 24.97 -1.22 -15.30
N ALA A 278 24.96 0.10 -15.11
CA ALA A 278 23.92 0.98 -15.63
C ALA A 278 24.12 1.38 -17.11
N GLY A 279 25.22 0.95 -17.75
CA GLY A 279 25.52 1.25 -19.15
C GLY A 279 25.84 2.73 -19.42
N LEU A 280 26.38 3.45 -18.43
CA LEU A 280 26.77 4.86 -18.58
C LEU A 280 28.11 5.04 -19.31
N LEU A 281 28.99 4.03 -19.21
CA LEU A 281 30.29 4.03 -19.88
C LEU A 281 30.19 3.30 -21.22
N SER A 282 31.14 3.58 -22.12
CA SER A 282 31.27 2.91 -23.42
C SER A 282 31.62 1.42 -23.29
N VAL A 283 32.09 0.99 -22.12
CA VAL A 283 32.40 -0.41 -21.78
C VAL A 283 31.27 -1.04 -20.97
N GLY A 284 30.95 -2.29 -21.29
CA GLY A 284 29.90 -3.05 -20.64
C GLY A 284 30.44 -4.19 -19.77
N ASN A 285 29.52 -4.91 -19.12
CA ASN A 285 29.84 -6.08 -18.31
C ASN A 285 30.58 -7.20 -19.08
N ILE A 286 30.40 -7.25 -20.39
CA ILE A 286 31.07 -8.20 -21.29
C ILE A 286 32.56 -7.91 -21.46
N ASP A 287 32.97 -6.65 -21.35
CA ASP A 287 34.36 -6.22 -21.53
C ASP A 287 35.18 -6.40 -20.25
N LEU A 288 34.50 -6.53 -19.11
CA LEU A 288 35.14 -6.64 -17.81
C LEU A 288 35.82 -7.99 -17.62
N PRO A 289 37.12 -8.02 -17.28
CA PRO A 289 37.82 -9.26 -17.02
C PRO A 289 37.18 -9.95 -15.82
N ARG A 290 36.69 -11.18 -16.05
CA ARG A 290 36.17 -12.10 -15.04
C ARG A 290 34.75 -11.83 -14.51
N LYS A 291 34.03 -10.80 -14.97
CA LYS A 291 32.65 -10.54 -14.52
C LYS A 291 31.66 -11.55 -15.12
N VAL A 292 31.68 -11.70 -16.44
CA VAL A 292 30.86 -12.68 -17.15
C VAL A 292 31.73 -13.89 -17.46
N ARG A 293 31.55 -14.99 -16.71
CA ARG A 293 32.26 -16.26 -16.93
C ARG A 293 31.27 -17.39 -17.14
N TYR A 294 31.41 -18.10 -18.25
CA TYR A 294 30.72 -19.38 -18.41
C TYR A 294 31.38 -20.42 -17.51
N ARG A 295 30.59 -20.99 -16.60
CA ARG A 295 31.01 -22.18 -15.87
C ARG A 295 30.93 -23.38 -16.81
N ILE A 296 32.02 -24.13 -16.94
CA ILE A 296 32.00 -25.40 -17.66
C ILE A 296 30.97 -26.32 -16.99
N HIS A 297 30.04 -26.86 -17.77
CA HIS A 297 29.04 -27.79 -17.27
C HIS A 297 29.73 -29.02 -16.67
N LYS A 298 29.31 -29.41 -15.47
CA LYS A 298 29.77 -30.68 -14.89
C LYS A 298 29.29 -31.81 -15.80
N LYS A 299 30.23 -32.54 -16.41
CA LYS A 299 29.88 -33.76 -17.15
C LYS A 299 29.18 -34.71 -16.18
N LYS A 300 27.99 -35.20 -16.55
CA LYS A 300 27.32 -36.25 -15.77
C LYS A 300 28.29 -37.44 -15.74
N LYS A 301 28.56 -37.96 -14.55
CA LYS A 301 29.32 -39.22 -14.44
C LYS A 301 28.51 -40.27 -15.20
N PRO A 302 29.11 -41.05 -16.11
CA PRO A 302 28.39 -42.17 -16.71
C PRO A 302 27.90 -43.06 -15.58
N VAL A 303 26.62 -43.44 -15.61
CA VAL A 303 26.09 -44.43 -14.69
C VAL A 303 26.83 -45.73 -15.01
N ARG A 304 27.67 -46.17 -14.08
CA ARG A 304 28.33 -47.48 -14.19
C ARG A 304 27.29 -48.53 -13.83
N VAL A 305 26.58 -49.01 -14.85
CA VAL A 305 25.73 -50.19 -14.72
C VAL A 305 26.67 -51.40 -14.75
N ASP A 306 26.56 -52.26 -13.73
CA ASP A 306 27.32 -53.51 -13.70
C ASP A 306 26.87 -54.40 -14.86
N LYS A 307 27.82 -54.92 -15.65
CA LYS A 307 27.52 -55.81 -16.78
C LYS A 307 26.81 -57.09 -16.34
N GLN A 308 26.95 -57.48 -15.07
CA GLN A 308 26.21 -58.60 -14.48
C GLN A 308 24.69 -58.39 -14.50
N CYS A 309 24.19 -57.14 -14.61
CA CYS A 309 22.75 -56.90 -14.71
C CYS A 309 22.12 -57.42 -16.01
N HIS A 310 22.94 -57.80 -17.01
CA HIS A 310 22.49 -58.41 -18.26
C HIS A 310 22.41 -59.94 -18.18
N VAL A 311 23.01 -60.56 -17.16
CA VAL A 311 22.95 -62.02 -16.95
C VAL A 311 21.55 -62.39 -16.48
N GLY A 312 20.89 -63.35 -17.14
CA GLY A 312 19.51 -63.74 -16.83
C GLY A 312 18.46 -62.73 -17.33
N ARG A 313 18.87 -61.76 -18.16
CA ARG A 313 18.00 -60.74 -18.79
C ARG A 313 18.27 -60.60 -20.28
N THR A 314 18.81 -61.63 -20.90
CA THR A 314 18.97 -61.70 -22.34
C THR A 314 17.63 -62.04 -23.00
N TYR A 315 17.54 -61.86 -24.32
CA TYR A 315 16.34 -62.21 -25.06
C TYR A 315 16.02 -63.71 -24.95
N ASP A 316 17.05 -64.55 -24.88
CA ASP A 316 16.90 -66.00 -24.74
C ASP A 316 16.35 -66.35 -23.35
N ASP A 317 16.86 -65.71 -22.27
CA ASP A 317 16.31 -65.87 -20.91
C ASP A 317 14.83 -65.45 -20.84
N PHE A 318 14.43 -64.44 -21.62
CA PHE A 318 13.04 -64.01 -21.73
C PHE A 318 12.16 -65.04 -22.46
N GLN A 319 12.67 -65.63 -23.55
CA GLN A 319 11.95 -66.70 -24.26
C GLN A 319 11.77 -67.94 -23.37
N GLU A 320 12.79 -68.33 -22.64
CA GLU A 320 12.71 -69.44 -21.66
C GLU A 320 11.71 -69.12 -20.54
N PHE A 321 11.75 -67.90 -19.99
CA PHE A 321 10.79 -67.47 -18.96
C PHE A 321 9.34 -67.51 -19.45
N ILE A 322 9.06 -67.06 -20.69
CA ILE A 322 7.73 -67.13 -21.30
C ILE A 322 7.30 -68.59 -21.53
N ALA A 323 8.21 -69.46 -21.96
CA ALA A 323 7.90 -70.87 -22.20
C ALA A 323 7.54 -71.61 -20.90
N VAL A 324 8.15 -71.23 -19.78
CA VAL A 324 7.85 -71.79 -18.44
C VAL A 324 6.60 -71.16 -17.80
N ASN A 325 6.30 -69.90 -18.11
CA ASN A 325 5.14 -69.16 -17.58
C ASN A 325 4.11 -68.86 -18.67
N ASP A 326 3.47 -69.90 -19.19
CA ASP A 326 2.56 -69.86 -20.35
C ASP A 326 1.31 -68.96 -20.14
N THR A 327 1.00 -68.58 -18.90
CA THR A 327 -0.13 -67.69 -18.56
C THR A 327 0.13 -66.21 -18.86
N ILE A 328 1.38 -65.80 -19.06
CA ILE A 328 1.76 -64.40 -19.36
C ILE A 328 1.64 -64.09 -20.85
N ARG A 329 1.74 -65.11 -21.73
CA ARG A 329 1.70 -64.96 -23.19
C ARG A 329 0.34 -64.47 -23.74
N MET A 330 -0.72 -64.50 -22.92
CA MET A 330 -2.06 -64.02 -23.29
C MET A 330 -2.26 -62.49 -23.11
N TYR A 331 -1.33 -61.76 -22.47
CA TYR A 331 -1.52 -60.34 -22.12
C TYR A 331 -0.40 -59.39 -22.60
N ILE A 332 0.48 -59.85 -23.48
CA ILE A 332 1.39 -59.01 -24.30
C ILE A 332 0.95 -59.19 -25.75
#